data_AF-A0A976HKB0-F1
#
_entry.id   AF-A0A976HKB0-F1
#
_cell.length_a   1.000
_cell.length_b   1.000
_cell.length_c   1.000
_cell.angle_alpha   90.00
_cell.angle_beta   90.00
_cell.angle_gamma   90.00
#
_symmetry.space_group_name_H-M   'P 1'
#
loop_
_entity.id
_entity.type
_entity.pdbx_description
1 polymer ?
#
loop_
_entity_poly.entity_id
_entity_poly.type
_entity_poly.pdbx_seq_one_letter_code
_entity_poly.pdbx_strand_id
1 'polypeptide(L)'
;MRAPVFLYDLPLNPDETQMLAQGLTLTIDPLLYRSVDPTTSGPINSYLLYLLSIMGFKLSFHLAHVLSWGLTMFALVFYYKALRYFRFGIVAQLALIPAVAFVSFIQEINYVHYYSESVAILLLSLNVYFIARWTHQKTFSYAELITSGAALALVVLCKIQALPLAFVLGVWSLVLLFLFQRQKLFLNAGVLVLTIVSVWGGWLLYLWHNGVLEDFFFYYIKANAQLKIRFSDNSYRSPFYLLIRFPLIFAILGKGIKYLVVPLVILAGAFLFKNRAKLAFLKILKIDSYFWFILLGYSVAVIATLIRTGSFYAHHFTYFMLPFCLFTGLFLSQLTHVWRWAILSTQLIFAVISVEHLVTNSSINLYETARSKQQKMSPVARAILKYANPGEYLVVWGWECAYYVETQMPQGVNENHSVRSAMAHPFQATYYRRYVSDIKRTRPKVFVDAITAQTLWMNDPAKYGHQNYPELARYIAQNYELKEVIEGVKIYAWK
;
A
#
# COMPACT_ATOMS: atom_id res chain seq x y z
N MET A 1 -11.73 -1.15 -16.99
CA MET A 1 -11.84 -2.61 -16.71
C MET A 1 -10.49 -3.14 -16.26
N ARG A 2 -10.45 -4.22 -15.45
CA ARG A 2 -9.20 -4.72 -14.84
C ARG A 2 -8.29 -5.47 -15.83
N ALA A 3 -8.83 -6.29 -16.73
CA ALA A 3 -8.02 -7.13 -17.61
C ALA A 3 -6.99 -6.36 -18.46
N PRO A 4 -7.31 -5.19 -19.06
CA PRO A 4 -6.33 -4.36 -19.77
C PRO A 4 -5.14 -3.93 -18.92
N VAL A 5 -5.32 -3.71 -17.61
CA VAL A 5 -4.24 -3.34 -16.69
C VAL A 5 -3.18 -4.44 -16.62
N PHE A 6 -3.58 -5.71 -16.67
CA PHE A 6 -2.63 -6.81 -16.67
C PHE A 6 -1.75 -6.77 -17.90
N LEU A 7 -2.30 -6.46 -19.07
CA LEU A 7 -1.53 -6.38 -20.31
C LEU A 7 -0.72 -5.08 -20.44
N TYR A 8 -0.97 -4.11 -19.55
CA TYR A 8 -0.25 -2.85 -19.49
C TYR A 8 1.09 -3.02 -18.77
N ASP A 9 2.17 -3.26 -19.51
CA ASP A 9 3.52 -3.49 -18.97
C ASP A 9 4.35 -2.19 -18.88
N LEU A 10 3.72 -1.12 -18.37
CA LEU A 10 4.34 0.18 -18.13
C LEU A 10 3.99 0.65 -16.71
N PRO A 11 4.80 1.54 -16.12
CA PRO A 11 4.53 2.04 -14.78
C PRO A 11 3.20 2.81 -14.74
N LEU A 12 2.38 2.45 -13.78
CA LEU A 12 1.18 3.15 -13.33
C LEU A 12 1.52 4.14 -12.21
N ASN A 13 2.40 3.79 -11.27
CA ASN A 13 2.66 4.67 -10.13
C ASN A 13 4.14 4.70 -9.74
N PRO A 14 4.68 5.84 -9.26
CA PRO A 14 6.03 5.88 -8.72
C PRO A 14 6.25 4.86 -7.58
N ASP A 15 5.26 4.62 -6.73
CA ASP A 15 5.39 3.70 -5.59
C ASP A 15 5.67 2.24 -6.03
N GLU A 16 5.03 1.78 -7.12
CA GLU A 16 5.27 0.42 -7.63
C GLU A 16 6.65 0.29 -8.28
N THR A 17 7.13 1.32 -8.99
CA THR A 17 8.49 1.32 -9.57
C THR A 17 9.53 1.25 -8.48
N GLN A 18 9.32 2.00 -7.39
CA GLN A 18 10.15 1.98 -6.20
C GLN A 18 10.17 0.59 -5.57
N MET A 19 9.02 -0.03 -5.33
CA MET A 19 8.96 -1.35 -4.71
C MET A 19 9.57 -2.45 -5.61
N LEU A 20 9.35 -2.41 -6.93
CA LEU A 20 9.97 -3.33 -7.88
C LEU A 20 11.50 -3.22 -7.89
N ALA A 21 12.04 -1.99 -7.91
CA ALA A 21 13.48 -1.76 -7.85
C ALA A 21 14.10 -2.29 -6.53
N GLN A 22 13.39 -2.14 -5.41
CA GLN A 22 13.80 -2.73 -4.13
C GLN A 22 13.83 -4.25 -4.19
N GLY A 23 12.77 -4.88 -4.72
CA GLY A 23 12.70 -6.33 -4.92
C GLY A 23 13.85 -6.85 -5.77
N LEU A 24 14.16 -6.18 -6.89
CA LEU A 24 15.29 -6.50 -7.77
C LEU A 24 16.61 -6.46 -7.02
N THR A 25 16.82 -5.43 -6.21
CA THR A 25 18.07 -5.24 -5.46
C THR A 25 18.28 -6.32 -4.41
N LEU A 26 17.20 -6.74 -3.74
CA LEU A 26 17.25 -7.81 -2.74
C LEU A 26 17.63 -9.17 -3.35
N THR A 27 17.51 -9.37 -4.67
CA THR A 27 17.99 -10.59 -5.34
C THR A 27 19.52 -10.71 -5.36
N ILE A 28 20.22 -9.57 -5.26
CA ILE A 28 21.69 -9.49 -5.27
C ILE A 28 22.22 -9.27 -3.86
N ASP A 29 21.62 -8.34 -3.11
CA ASP A 29 21.96 -8.06 -1.72
C ASP A 29 20.69 -8.08 -0.87
N PRO A 30 20.34 -9.22 -0.22
CA PRO A 30 19.06 -9.41 0.47
C PRO A 30 18.98 -8.73 1.85
N LEU A 31 19.92 -7.84 2.21
CA LEU A 31 19.89 -7.16 3.49
C LEU A 31 19.20 -5.79 3.41
N LEU A 32 17.95 -5.74 3.90
CA LEU A 32 17.26 -4.48 4.14
C LEU A 32 18.08 -3.55 5.05
N TYR A 33 17.94 -2.26 4.80
CA TYR A 33 18.69 -1.15 5.36
C TYR A 33 20.20 -1.14 5.03
N ARG A 34 20.76 -2.21 4.45
CA ARG A 34 22.10 -2.19 3.82
C ARG A 34 22.04 -1.95 2.32
N SER A 35 21.17 -2.62 1.58
CA SER A 35 21.01 -2.42 0.13
C SER A 35 19.74 -1.64 -0.23
N VAL A 36 18.71 -1.75 0.60
CA VAL A 36 17.37 -1.24 0.32
C VAL A 36 16.77 -0.59 1.56
N ASP A 37 16.27 0.63 1.42
CA ASP A 37 15.40 1.28 2.38
C ASP A 37 13.96 1.21 1.87
N PRO A 38 13.05 0.49 2.57
CA PRO A 38 11.67 0.35 2.15
C PRO A 38 10.83 1.61 2.44
N THR A 39 11.43 2.68 2.97
CA THR A 39 10.78 3.96 3.28
C THR A 39 9.52 3.76 4.13
N THR A 40 8.37 4.27 3.68
CA THR A 40 7.06 4.09 4.32
C THR A 40 6.37 2.79 3.90
N SER A 41 6.84 2.13 2.84
CA SER A 41 6.23 0.92 2.27
C SER A 41 6.53 -0.36 3.06
N GLY A 42 7.48 -0.34 4.00
CA GLY A 42 7.73 -1.46 4.91
C GLY A 42 8.50 -2.66 4.32
N PRO A 43 9.32 -3.34 5.15
CA PRO A 43 10.11 -4.52 4.75
C PRO A 43 9.38 -5.60 3.95
N ILE A 44 8.15 -5.93 4.35
CA ILE A 44 7.45 -7.11 3.84
C ILE A 44 7.08 -6.96 2.37
N ASN A 45 6.79 -5.75 1.91
CA ASN A 45 6.46 -5.49 0.52
C ASN A 45 7.66 -5.78 -0.41
N SER A 46 8.85 -5.30 -0.05
CA SER A 46 10.08 -5.56 -0.81
C SER A 46 10.48 -7.04 -0.75
N TYR A 47 10.37 -7.68 0.43
CA TYR A 47 10.68 -9.12 0.55
C TYR A 47 9.69 -10.03 -0.17
N LEU A 48 8.42 -9.64 -0.31
CA LEU A 48 7.46 -10.39 -1.11
C LEU A 48 7.88 -10.42 -2.58
N LEU A 49 8.36 -9.30 -3.13
CA LEU A 49 8.89 -9.25 -4.49
C LEU A 49 10.19 -10.05 -4.63
N TYR A 50 11.10 -9.96 -3.66
CA TYR A 50 12.28 -10.82 -3.60
C TYR A 50 11.90 -12.31 -3.63
N LEU A 51 10.92 -12.72 -2.82
CA LEU A 51 10.42 -14.10 -2.78
C LEU A 51 9.89 -14.56 -4.15
N LEU A 52 9.12 -13.71 -4.84
CA LEU A 52 8.65 -14.03 -6.20
C LEU A 52 9.83 -14.15 -7.18
N SER A 53 10.85 -13.31 -7.04
CA SER A 53 12.02 -13.39 -7.92
C SER A 53 12.81 -14.68 -7.74
N ILE A 54 13.04 -15.13 -6.49
CA ILE A 54 13.73 -16.42 -6.25
C ILE A 54 12.91 -17.63 -6.68
N MET A 55 11.58 -17.48 -6.81
CA MET A 55 10.70 -18.49 -7.43
C MET A 55 10.76 -18.49 -8.96
N GLY A 56 11.61 -17.66 -9.57
CA GLY A 56 11.84 -17.60 -11.01
C GLY A 56 10.98 -16.57 -11.76
N PHE A 57 10.19 -15.75 -11.06
CA PHE A 57 9.42 -14.68 -11.70
C PHE A 57 10.30 -13.47 -12.01
N LYS A 58 10.23 -12.97 -13.25
CA LYS A 58 10.82 -11.67 -13.60
C LYS A 58 10.03 -10.55 -12.94
N LEU A 59 10.71 -9.66 -12.22
CA LEU A 59 10.07 -8.49 -11.61
C LEU A 59 9.80 -7.44 -12.69
N SER A 60 8.55 -7.37 -13.13
CA SER A 60 8.04 -6.42 -14.14
C SER A 60 6.73 -5.76 -13.70
N PHE A 61 6.29 -4.74 -14.44
CA PHE A 61 5.00 -4.09 -14.20
C PHE A 61 3.83 -5.05 -14.38
N HIS A 62 3.89 -5.93 -15.38
CA HIS A 62 2.94 -7.03 -15.53
C HIS A 62 2.78 -7.85 -14.24
N LEU A 63 3.88 -8.32 -13.66
CA LEU A 63 3.86 -9.09 -12.40
C LEU A 63 3.25 -8.26 -11.27
N ALA A 64 3.64 -6.99 -11.13
CA ALA A 64 3.13 -6.09 -10.09
C ALA A 64 1.60 -5.91 -10.20
N HIS A 65 1.06 -5.72 -11.41
CA HIS A 65 -0.37 -5.54 -11.63
C HIS A 65 -1.18 -6.81 -11.30
N VAL A 66 -0.65 -7.98 -11.65
CA VAL A 66 -1.24 -9.29 -11.32
C VAL A 66 -1.16 -9.54 -9.82
N LEU A 67 -0.02 -9.27 -9.18
CA LEU A 67 0.17 -9.42 -7.74
C LEU A 67 -0.79 -8.53 -6.95
N SER A 68 -0.89 -7.25 -7.32
CA SER A 68 -1.82 -6.29 -6.72
C SER A 68 -3.27 -6.80 -6.74
N TRP A 69 -3.71 -7.30 -7.90
CA TRP A 69 -5.03 -7.89 -8.05
C TRP A 69 -5.20 -9.15 -7.21
N GLY A 70 -4.23 -10.05 -7.22
CA GLY A 70 -4.25 -11.29 -6.43
C GLY A 70 -4.41 -10.99 -4.93
N LEU A 71 -3.59 -10.08 -4.39
CA LEU A 71 -3.67 -9.65 -2.99
C LEU A 71 -5.05 -9.05 -2.65
N THR A 72 -5.60 -8.23 -3.55
CA THR A 72 -6.95 -7.66 -3.38
C THR A 72 -8.02 -8.76 -3.38
N MET A 73 -7.95 -9.72 -4.30
CA MET A 73 -8.91 -10.83 -4.36
C MET A 73 -8.83 -11.72 -3.11
N PHE A 74 -7.63 -12.03 -2.62
CA PHE A 74 -7.47 -12.77 -1.37
C PHE A 74 -8.04 -12.01 -0.16
N ALA A 75 -7.89 -10.68 -0.11
CA ALA A 75 -8.55 -9.86 0.91
C ALA A 75 -10.10 -9.96 0.81
N LEU A 76 -10.67 -9.88 -0.40
CA LEU A 76 -12.11 -10.05 -0.64
C LEU A 76 -12.62 -11.43 -0.20
N VAL A 77 -11.81 -12.49 -0.37
CA VAL A 77 -12.16 -13.84 0.14
C VAL A 77 -12.31 -13.83 1.66
N PHE A 78 -11.42 -13.15 2.39
CA PHE A 78 -11.57 -13.01 3.85
C PHE A 78 -12.76 -12.14 4.23
N TYR A 79 -13.09 -11.09 3.46
CA TYR A 79 -14.32 -10.31 3.67
C TYR A 79 -15.56 -11.20 3.53
N TYR A 80 -15.62 -12.00 2.46
CA TYR A 80 -16.69 -12.95 2.24
C TYR A 80 -16.81 -13.97 3.38
N LYS A 81 -15.68 -14.57 3.79
CA LYS A 81 -15.67 -15.54 4.89
C LYS A 81 -16.10 -14.91 6.21
N ALA A 82 -15.69 -13.67 6.50
CA ALA A 82 -16.15 -12.93 7.66
C ALA A 82 -17.67 -12.72 7.62
N LEU A 83 -18.21 -12.22 6.49
CA LEU A 83 -19.65 -12.03 6.27
C LEU A 83 -20.45 -13.33 6.48
N ARG A 84 -19.93 -14.47 6.02
CA ARG A 84 -20.60 -15.77 6.14
C ARG A 84 -20.82 -16.22 7.59
N TYR A 85 -19.94 -15.86 8.53
CA TYR A 85 -20.13 -16.19 9.94
C TYR A 85 -21.31 -15.47 10.59
N PHE A 86 -21.76 -14.36 10.00
CA PHE A 86 -22.95 -13.65 10.45
C PHE A 86 -24.25 -14.21 9.82
N ARG A 87 -24.22 -15.45 9.31
CA ARG A 87 -25.35 -16.14 8.64
C ARG A 87 -25.89 -15.37 7.42
N PHE A 88 -25.06 -14.54 6.81
CA PHE A 88 -25.39 -13.85 5.57
C PHE A 88 -25.17 -14.83 4.41
N GLY A 89 -26.21 -15.57 4.02
CA GLY A 89 -26.15 -16.49 2.87
C GLY A 89 -25.94 -15.73 1.56
N ILE A 90 -27.02 -15.53 0.80
CA ILE A 90 -27.05 -14.63 -0.37
C ILE A 90 -26.62 -13.19 0.00
N VAL A 91 -26.87 -12.77 1.25
CA VAL A 91 -26.51 -11.43 1.73
C VAL A 91 -25.00 -11.21 1.75
N ALA A 92 -24.16 -12.22 2.07
CA ALA A 92 -22.71 -12.05 2.02
C ALA A 92 -22.21 -11.83 0.60
N GLN A 93 -22.80 -12.54 -0.37
CA GLN A 93 -22.45 -12.39 -1.78
C GLN A 93 -22.86 -10.99 -2.27
N LEU A 94 -24.10 -10.57 -2.00
CA LEU A 94 -24.60 -9.26 -2.40
C LEU A 94 -23.83 -8.11 -1.76
N ALA A 95 -23.42 -8.25 -0.49
CA ALA A 95 -22.63 -7.23 0.20
C ALA A 95 -21.23 -7.04 -0.39
N LEU A 96 -20.68 -8.07 -1.03
CA LEU A 96 -19.36 -8.04 -1.65
C LEU A 96 -19.40 -7.49 -3.09
N ILE A 97 -20.55 -7.56 -3.76
CA ILE A 97 -20.70 -7.13 -5.16
C ILE A 97 -20.18 -5.70 -5.40
N PRO A 98 -20.48 -4.68 -4.58
CA PRO A 98 -19.93 -3.34 -4.79
C PRO A 98 -18.41 -3.29 -4.82
N ALA A 99 -17.73 -4.06 -3.96
CA ALA A 99 -16.27 -4.13 -3.95
C ALA A 99 -15.72 -4.93 -5.12
N VAL A 100 -16.37 -6.04 -5.50
CA VAL A 100 -15.99 -6.82 -6.69
C VAL A 100 -16.13 -5.97 -7.95
N ALA A 101 -17.25 -5.27 -8.11
CA ALA A 101 -17.49 -4.36 -9.23
C ALA A 101 -16.48 -3.22 -9.23
N PHE A 102 -16.24 -2.58 -8.07
CA PHE A 102 -15.21 -1.55 -7.93
C PHE A 102 -13.84 -2.05 -8.42
N VAL A 103 -13.31 -3.15 -7.86
CA VAL A 103 -11.98 -3.67 -8.24
C VAL A 103 -11.94 -4.13 -9.70
N SER A 104 -13.05 -4.58 -10.27
CA SER A 104 -13.14 -5.06 -11.65
C SER A 104 -13.20 -3.94 -12.69
N PHE A 105 -13.84 -2.82 -12.36
CA PHE A 105 -14.15 -1.76 -13.33
C PHE A 105 -13.39 -0.46 -13.11
N ILE A 106 -12.90 -0.19 -11.90
CA ILE A 106 -12.14 1.03 -11.61
C ILE A 106 -10.89 1.13 -12.50
N GLN A 107 -10.60 2.34 -12.95
CA GLN A 107 -9.45 2.66 -13.80
C GLN A 107 -8.58 3.79 -13.23
N GLU A 108 -8.90 4.24 -12.02
CA GLU A 108 -8.08 5.21 -11.31
C GLU A 108 -6.78 4.55 -10.89
N ILE A 109 -5.66 5.18 -11.26
CA ILE A 109 -4.31 4.65 -11.16
C ILE A 109 -3.96 4.20 -9.73
N ASN A 110 -4.46 4.96 -8.75
CA ASN A 110 -4.26 4.71 -7.34
C ASN A 110 -4.93 3.42 -6.82
N TYR A 111 -5.87 2.82 -7.55
CA TYR A 111 -6.53 1.57 -7.14
C TYR A 111 -6.13 0.36 -7.98
N VAL A 112 -5.28 0.56 -9.00
CA VAL A 112 -4.90 -0.51 -9.92
C VAL A 112 -3.42 -0.92 -9.87
N HIS A 113 -2.53 0.02 -9.54
CA HIS A 113 -1.09 -0.23 -9.38
C HIS A 113 -0.78 -1.18 -8.21
N TYR A 114 0.48 -1.61 -8.08
CA TYR A 114 0.92 -2.33 -6.89
C TYR A 114 1.23 -1.37 -5.74
N TYR A 115 0.25 -1.19 -4.85
CA TYR A 115 0.32 -0.27 -3.73
C TYR A 115 0.78 -0.97 -2.43
N SER A 116 1.53 -0.23 -1.61
CA SER A 116 2.17 -0.74 -0.38
C SER A 116 1.19 -1.19 0.73
N GLU A 117 -0.06 -0.74 0.71
CA GLU A 117 -1.09 -1.16 1.66
C GLU A 117 -1.60 -2.58 1.40
N SER A 118 -1.41 -3.13 0.20
CA SER A 118 -2.10 -4.35 -0.27
C SER A 118 -1.87 -5.55 0.65
N VAL A 119 -0.63 -5.80 1.07
CA VAL A 119 -0.28 -6.90 1.98
C VAL A 119 -0.82 -6.64 3.40
N ALA A 120 -0.72 -5.39 3.88
CA ALA A 120 -1.28 -5.01 5.19
C ALA A 120 -2.80 -5.23 5.23
N ILE A 121 -3.52 -4.82 4.18
CA ILE A 121 -4.95 -5.02 4.04
C ILE A 121 -5.28 -6.52 4.07
N LEU A 122 -4.56 -7.36 3.33
CA LEU A 122 -4.75 -8.80 3.36
C LEU A 122 -4.64 -9.38 4.78
N LEU A 123 -3.60 -9.02 5.53
CA LEU A 123 -3.39 -9.48 6.90
C LEU A 123 -4.43 -8.94 7.90
N LEU A 124 -4.87 -7.69 7.72
CA LEU A 124 -5.97 -7.11 8.50
C LEU A 124 -7.30 -7.83 8.21
N SER A 125 -7.54 -8.18 6.93
CA SER A 125 -8.72 -8.92 6.49
C SER A 125 -8.79 -10.31 7.13
N LEU A 126 -7.64 -11.01 7.17
CA LEU A 126 -7.48 -12.30 7.83
C LEU A 126 -7.82 -12.21 9.33
N ASN A 127 -7.33 -11.17 10.02
CA ASN A 127 -7.65 -10.96 11.43
C ASN A 127 -9.14 -10.68 11.66
N VAL A 128 -9.78 -9.87 10.82
CA VAL A 128 -11.23 -9.66 10.92
C VAL A 128 -12.03 -10.94 10.64
N TYR A 129 -11.56 -11.79 9.74
CA TYR A 129 -12.13 -13.13 9.55
C TYR A 129 -12.06 -13.99 10.83
N PHE A 130 -10.90 -14.04 11.51
CA PHE A 130 -10.79 -14.77 12.77
C PHE A 130 -11.68 -14.19 13.86
N ILE A 131 -11.73 -12.86 13.98
CA ILE A 131 -12.62 -12.18 14.93
C ILE A 131 -14.08 -12.50 14.65
N ALA A 132 -14.52 -12.49 13.39
CA ALA A 132 -15.88 -12.86 13.01
C ALA A 132 -16.17 -14.33 13.40
N ARG A 133 -15.23 -15.23 13.12
CA ARG A 133 -15.32 -16.64 13.52
C ARG A 133 -15.43 -16.80 15.04
N TRP A 134 -14.52 -16.19 15.80
CA TRP A 134 -14.49 -16.28 17.26
C TRP A 134 -15.73 -15.69 17.90
N THR A 135 -16.27 -14.61 17.33
CA THR A 135 -17.55 -14.02 17.78
C THR A 135 -18.69 -15.00 17.59
N HIS A 136 -18.73 -15.71 16.46
CA HIS A 136 -19.80 -16.66 16.15
C HIS A 136 -19.66 -17.98 16.92
N GLN A 137 -18.49 -18.61 16.84
CA GLN A 137 -18.23 -19.95 17.35
C GLN A 137 -17.84 -19.96 18.83
N LYS A 138 -17.41 -18.81 19.39
CA LYS A 138 -16.95 -18.66 20.79
C LYS A 138 -15.78 -19.59 21.19
N THR A 139 -15.11 -20.16 20.19
CA THR A 139 -14.00 -21.10 20.34
C THR A 139 -12.77 -20.58 19.61
N PHE A 140 -11.59 -20.87 20.18
CA PHE A 140 -10.31 -20.38 19.72
C PHE A 140 -9.36 -21.57 19.61
N SER A 141 -8.75 -21.74 18.44
CA SER A 141 -7.69 -22.74 18.27
C SER A 141 -6.31 -22.07 18.36
N TYR A 142 -5.29 -22.83 18.77
CA TYR A 142 -3.93 -22.30 18.83
C TYR A 142 -3.39 -21.90 17.46
N ALA A 143 -3.71 -22.64 16.40
CA ALA A 143 -3.33 -22.28 15.03
C ALA A 143 -3.88 -20.90 14.62
N GLU A 144 -5.12 -20.59 14.98
CA GLU A 144 -5.71 -19.27 14.70
C GLU A 144 -5.08 -18.17 15.54
N LEU A 145 -4.82 -18.42 16.83
CA LEU A 145 -4.18 -17.44 17.72
C LEU A 145 -2.75 -17.13 17.25
N ILE A 146 -1.99 -18.14 16.88
CA ILE A 146 -0.63 -18.00 16.31
C ILE A 146 -0.72 -17.23 14.98
N THR A 147 -1.60 -17.65 14.07
CA THR A 147 -1.74 -16.98 12.76
C THR A 147 -2.18 -15.52 12.91
N SER A 148 -3.14 -15.24 13.78
CA SER A 148 -3.60 -13.89 14.10
C SER A 148 -2.48 -13.04 14.71
N GLY A 149 -1.76 -13.56 15.71
CA GLY A 149 -0.63 -12.87 16.34
C GLY A 149 0.48 -12.54 15.35
N ALA A 150 0.87 -13.51 14.51
CA ALA A 150 1.86 -13.30 13.46
C ALA A 150 1.39 -12.25 12.44
N ALA A 151 0.14 -12.34 11.97
CA ALA A 151 -0.43 -11.37 11.04
C ALA A 151 -0.48 -9.95 11.64
N LEU A 152 -0.87 -9.80 12.91
CA LEU A 152 -0.89 -8.50 13.61
C LEU A 152 0.50 -7.89 13.72
N ALA A 153 1.52 -8.69 14.01
CA ALA A 153 2.90 -8.23 14.05
C ALA A 153 3.40 -7.80 12.66
N LEU A 154 3.13 -8.62 11.64
CA LEU A 154 3.57 -8.37 10.26
C LEU A 154 2.89 -7.16 9.62
N VAL A 155 1.66 -6.80 9.99
CA VAL A 155 0.99 -5.58 9.46
C VAL A 155 1.85 -4.34 9.66
N VAL A 156 2.52 -4.22 10.81
CA VAL A 156 3.38 -3.07 11.11
C VAL A 156 4.63 -3.05 10.23
N LEU A 157 5.17 -4.23 9.87
CA LEU A 157 6.29 -4.38 8.93
C LEU A 157 5.86 -4.28 7.46
N CYS A 158 4.57 -4.41 7.17
CA CYS A 158 4.01 -4.08 5.86
C CYS A 158 3.82 -2.58 5.72
N LYS A 159 3.31 -1.91 6.76
CA LYS A 159 3.14 -0.45 6.74
C LYS A 159 2.99 0.07 8.16
N ILE A 160 3.94 0.89 8.61
CA ILE A 160 3.92 1.42 9.98
C ILE A 160 2.66 2.26 10.26
N GLN A 161 2.10 2.90 9.23
CA GLN A 161 0.85 3.64 9.31
C GLN A 161 -0.35 2.75 9.66
N ALA A 162 -0.29 1.44 9.36
CA ALA A 162 -1.36 0.49 9.69
C ALA A 162 -1.34 0.00 11.15
N LEU A 163 -0.35 0.43 11.96
CA LEU A 163 -0.25 0.07 13.37
C LEU A 163 -1.55 0.34 14.17
N PRO A 164 -2.24 1.49 14.04
CA PRO A 164 -3.50 1.71 14.76
C PRO A 164 -4.59 0.70 14.40
N LEU A 165 -4.61 0.23 13.14
CA LEU A 165 -5.57 -0.78 12.67
C LEU A 165 -5.27 -2.13 13.31
N ALA A 166 -4.02 -2.58 13.28
CA ALA A 166 -3.60 -3.81 13.94
C ALA A 166 -3.86 -3.75 15.45
N PHE A 167 -3.60 -2.61 16.09
CA PHE A 167 -3.84 -2.41 17.51
C PHE A 167 -5.32 -2.60 17.88
N VAL A 168 -6.25 -1.98 17.14
CA VAL A 168 -7.69 -2.15 17.37
C VAL A 168 -8.10 -3.63 17.27
N LEU A 169 -7.63 -4.34 16.25
CA LEU A 169 -7.95 -5.76 16.06
C LEU A 169 -7.33 -6.64 17.16
N GLY A 170 -6.10 -6.36 17.59
CA GLY A 170 -5.43 -7.08 18.66
C GLY A 170 -6.10 -6.90 20.02
N VAL A 171 -6.43 -5.66 20.39
CA VAL A 171 -7.19 -5.36 21.61
C VAL A 171 -8.55 -6.05 21.58
N TRP A 172 -9.24 -6.00 20.43
CA TRP A 172 -10.53 -6.67 20.31
C TRP A 172 -10.43 -8.19 20.44
N SER A 173 -9.36 -8.79 19.93
CA SER A 173 -9.09 -10.22 20.08
C SER A 173 -8.95 -10.61 21.56
N LEU A 174 -8.26 -9.79 22.36
CA LEU A 174 -8.15 -9.98 23.81
C LEU A 174 -9.49 -9.79 24.52
N VAL A 175 -10.30 -8.80 24.10
CA VAL A 175 -11.66 -8.60 24.60
C VAL A 175 -12.51 -9.83 24.35
N LEU A 176 -12.48 -10.42 23.16
CA LEU A 176 -13.25 -11.63 22.87
C LEU A 176 -12.79 -12.84 23.67
N LEU A 177 -11.48 -13.00 23.90
CA LEU A 177 -10.95 -14.03 24.79
C LEU A 177 -11.46 -13.85 26.23
N PHE A 178 -11.49 -12.61 26.73
CA PHE A 178 -12.04 -12.29 28.05
C PHE A 178 -13.55 -12.52 28.13
N LEU A 179 -14.30 -12.30 27.06
CA LEU A 179 -15.74 -12.49 27.05
C LEU A 179 -16.14 -13.96 26.93
N PHE A 180 -15.43 -14.76 26.10
CA PHE A 180 -15.87 -16.11 25.74
C PHE A 180 -15.02 -17.25 26.31
N GLN A 181 -13.79 -16.98 26.78
CA GLN A 181 -12.84 -18.00 27.25
C GLN A 181 -12.12 -17.61 28.55
N ARG A 182 -12.85 -17.04 29.52
CA ARG A 182 -12.27 -16.54 30.79
C ARG A 182 -11.32 -17.52 31.48
N GLN A 183 -11.69 -18.80 31.56
CA GLN A 183 -10.89 -19.83 32.23
C GLN A 183 -9.54 -20.09 31.54
N LYS A 184 -9.49 -19.91 30.21
CA LYS A 184 -8.27 -20.10 29.40
C LYS A 184 -7.66 -18.78 28.95
N LEU A 185 -8.05 -17.66 29.56
CA LEU A 185 -7.68 -16.32 29.12
C LEU A 185 -6.16 -16.15 29.08
N PHE A 186 -5.47 -16.44 30.18
CA PHE A 186 -4.02 -16.26 30.26
C PHE A 186 -3.26 -17.14 29.27
N LEU A 187 -3.71 -18.39 29.08
CA LEU A 187 -3.09 -19.30 28.12
C LEU A 187 -3.28 -18.81 26.68
N ASN A 188 -4.51 -18.50 26.29
CA ASN A 188 -4.82 -18.09 24.92
C ASN A 188 -4.28 -16.70 24.59
N ALA A 189 -4.39 -15.74 25.52
CA ALA A 189 -3.78 -14.43 25.39
C ALA A 189 -2.25 -14.55 25.38
N GLY A 190 -1.69 -15.43 26.20
CA GLY A 190 -0.27 -15.78 26.21
C GLY A 190 0.20 -16.26 24.85
N VAL A 191 -0.51 -17.19 24.21
CA VAL A 191 -0.17 -17.66 22.84
C VAL A 191 -0.20 -16.52 21.82
N LEU A 192 -1.24 -15.68 21.85
CA LEU A 192 -1.37 -14.55 20.92
C LEU A 192 -0.22 -13.54 21.09
N VAL A 193 0.03 -13.11 22.34
CA VAL A 193 1.07 -12.12 22.68
C VAL A 193 2.46 -12.68 22.46
N LEU A 194 2.73 -13.92 22.88
CA LEU A 194 4.02 -14.58 22.68
C LEU A 194 4.33 -14.72 21.19
N THR A 195 3.33 -14.96 20.34
CA THR A 195 3.55 -15.01 18.89
C THR A 195 3.94 -13.63 18.35
N ILE A 196 3.25 -12.56 18.77
CA ILE A 196 3.61 -11.18 18.37
C ILE A 196 5.06 -10.86 18.80
N VAL A 197 5.39 -11.16 20.05
CA VAL A 197 6.73 -10.94 20.61
C VAL A 197 7.77 -11.80 19.90
N SER A 198 7.44 -13.04 19.52
CA SER A 198 8.36 -13.93 18.82
C SER A 198 8.67 -13.44 17.41
N VAL A 199 7.66 -12.96 16.67
CA VAL A 199 7.87 -12.38 15.33
C VAL A 199 8.73 -11.12 15.42
N TRP A 200 8.43 -10.22 16.34
CA TRP A 200 9.25 -9.01 16.55
C TRP A 200 10.64 -9.33 17.09
N GLY A 201 10.76 -10.24 18.03
CA GLY A 201 12.02 -10.70 18.59
C GLY A 201 12.90 -11.32 17.51
N GLY A 202 12.36 -12.22 16.68
CA GLY A 202 13.06 -12.79 15.54
C GLY A 202 13.49 -11.73 14.53
N TRP A 203 12.62 -10.77 14.21
CA TRP A 203 12.94 -9.66 13.32
C TRP A 203 14.08 -8.78 13.86
N LEU A 204 14.02 -8.38 15.13
CA LEU A 204 15.04 -7.55 15.76
C LEU A 204 16.37 -8.30 15.92
N LEU A 205 16.34 -9.60 16.25
CA LEU A 205 17.53 -10.45 16.30
C LEU A 205 18.17 -10.60 14.92
N TYR A 206 17.37 -10.79 13.87
CA TYR A 206 17.85 -10.82 12.49
C TYR A 206 18.56 -9.52 12.11
N LEU A 207 17.96 -8.37 12.43
CA LEU A 207 18.57 -7.07 12.14
C LEU A 207 19.84 -6.80 12.96
N TRP A 208 19.84 -7.21 14.23
CA TRP A 208 21.01 -7.10 15.12
C TRP A 208 22.17 -7.94 14.60
N HIS A 209 21.91 -9.20 14.28
CA HIS A 209 22.92 -10.12 13.75
C HIS A 209 23.58 -9.60 12.46
N ASN A 210 22.81 -8.90 11.62
CA ASN A 210 23.28 -8.34 10.36
C ASN A 210 23.81 -6.90 10.48
N GLY A 211 23.87 -6.32 11.69
CA GLY A 211 24.42 -4.98 11.92
C GLY A 211 23.56 -3.82 11.39
N VAL A 212 22.28 -4.05 11.12
CA VAL A 212 21.35 -3.07 10.52
C VAL A 212 20.22 -2.64 11.46
N LEU A 213 20.31 -3.01 12.74
CA LEU A 213 19.30 -2.69 13.75
C LEU A 213 19.14 -1.18 13.97
N GLU A 214 20.26 -0.44 14.06
CA GLU A 214 20.24 1.00 14.25
C GLU A 214 19.60 1.71 13.05
N ASP A 215 19.92 1.25 11.84
CA ASP A 215 19.32 1.76 10.62
C ASP A 215 17.81 1.51 10.58
N PHE A 216 17.34 0.31 11.00
CA PHE A 216 15.92 0.04 11.13
C PHE A 216 15.22 1.05 12.06
N PHE A 217 15.76 1.26 13.27
CA PHE A 217 15.17 2.22 14.21
C PHE A 217 15.23 3.65 13.69
N PHE A 218 16.33 4.04 13.05
CA PHE A 218 16.49 5.39 12.52
C PHE A 218 15.57 5.63 11.32
N TYR A 219 15.68 4.82 10.27
CA TYR A 219 15.00 5.07 8.99
C TYR A 219 13.54 4.62 9.00
N TYR A 220 13.23 3.46 9.59
CA TYR A 220 11.87 2.93 9.55
C TYR A 220 10.97 3.48 10.65
N ILE A 221 11.48 3.60 11.89
CA ILE A 221 10.68 4.06 13.03
C ILE A 221 10.77 5.57 13.19
N LYS A 222 11.96 6.09 13.50
CA LYS A 222 12.17 7.50 13.85
C LYS A 222 11.90 8.43 12.67
N ALA A 223 12.52 8.17 11.52
CA ALA A 223 12.40 9.04 10.36
C ALA A 223 10.98 9.04 9.81
N ASN A 224 10.28 7.91 9.69
CA ASN A 224 8.88 7.92 9.26
C ASN A 224 7.93 8.58 10.30
N ALA A 225 8.23 8.48 11.60
CA ALA A 225 7.44 9.17 12.63
C ALA A 225 7.65 10.71 12.61
N GLN A 226 8.86 11.16 12.25
CA GLN A 226 9.28 12.56 12.28
C GLN A 226 9.19 13.27 10.92
N LEU A 227 9.28 12.54 9.80
CA LEU A 227 8.91 13.00 8.45
C LEU A 227 7.38 13.10 8.37
N LYS A 228 6.83 13.98 9.20
CA LYS A 228 5.48 14.52 9.08
C LYS A 228 5.47 15.72 8.09
N ILE A 229 6.46 15.81 7.21
CA ILE A 229 7.00 17.07 6.69
C ILE A 229 7.05 17.05 5.16
N ARG A 230 6.15 17.81 4.49
CA ARG A 230 6.33 19.17 3.94
C ARG A 230 7.31 19.27 2.75
N PHE A 231 7.18 18.40 1.76
CA PHE A 231 7.84 18.65 0.47
C PHE A 231 7.10 19.73 -0.37
N SER A 232 5.82 20.02 -0.09
CA SER A 232 5.02 20.96 -0.92
C SER A 232 4.17 22.01 -0.18
N ASP A 233 4.06 22.03 1.15
CA ASP A 233 3.10 22.94 1.79
C ASP A 233 3.50 23.39 3.20
N ASN A 234 3.60 24.71 3.42
CA ASN A 234 3.97 25.34 4.70
C ASN A 234 2.78 25.41 5.70
N SER A 235 1.59 24.93 5.34
CA SER A 235 0.40 25.04 6.18
C SER A 235 0.25 23.84 7.13
N TYR A 236 0.81 23.94 8.35
CA TYR A 236 0.47 22.98 9.41
C TYR A 236 -1.04 23.09 9.75
N ARG A 237 -1.78 22.02 9.48
CA ARG A 237 -3.20 21.90 9.85
C ARG A 237 -3.32 20.99 11.06
N SER A 238 -4.10 21.42 12.06
CA SER A 238 -4.31 20.61 13.25
C SER A 238 -5.07 19.31 12.89
N PRO A 239 -4.83 18.19 13.60
CA PRO A 239 -5.58 16.95 13.37
C PRO A 239 -7.10 17.15 13.49
N PHE A 240 -7.53 18.03 14.40
CA PHE A 240 -8.94 18.36 14.57
C PHE A 240 -9.53 19.09 13.35
N TYR A 241 -8.78 20.03 12.75
CA TYR A 241 -9.18 20.68 11.51
C TYR A 241 -9.34 19.65 10.38
N LEU A 242 -8.39 18.73 10.23
CA LEU A 242 -8.44 17.67 9.22
C LEU A 242 -9.60 16.70 9.46
N LEU A 243 -9.96 16.43 10.72
CA LEU A 243 -11.11 15.61 11.08
C LEU A 243 -12.42 16.26 10.65
N ILE A 244 -12.63 17.55 10.93
CA ILE A 244 -13.83 18.29 10.52
C ILE A 244 -13.95 18.33 8.99
N ARG A 245 -12.82 18.56 8.29
CA ARG A 245 -12.78 18.62 6.83
C ARG A 245 -12.76 17.24 6.16
N PHE A 246 -12.66 16.16 6.93
CA PHE A 246 -12.46 14.81 6.39
C PHE A 246 -13.53 14.40 5.36
N PRO A 247 -14.83 14.67 5.53
CA PRO A 247 -15.83 14.33 4.51
C PRO A 247 -15.55 14.99 3.15
N LEU A 248 -15.11 16.25 3.15
CA LEU A 248 -14.75 16.98 1.94
C LEU A 248 -13.44 16.43 1.33
N ILE A 249 -12.44 16.17 2.17
CA ILE A 249 -11.16 15.56 1.75
C ILE A 249 -11.43 14.21 1.09
N PHE A 250 -12.26 13.37 1.72
CA PHE A 250 -12.65 12.07 1.22
C PHE A 250 -13.37 12.15 -0.13
N ALA A 251 -14.28 13.12 -0.30
CA ALA A 251 -15.00 13.32 -1.56
C ALA A 251 -14.11 13.81 -2.72
N ILE A 252 -13.12 14.67 -2.43
CA ILE A 252 -12.24 15.27 -3.45
C ILE A 252 -11.06 14.35 -3.79
N LEU A 253 -10.37 13.83 -2.77
CA LEU A 253 -9.12 13.09 -2.94
C LEU A 253 -9.35 11.57 -3.10
N GLY A 254 -10.48 11.03 -2.64
CA GLY A 254 -10.88 9.65 -2.87
C GLY A 254 -11.43 9.41 -4.28
N LYS A 255 -10.76 9.90 -5.33
CA LYS A 255 -11.25 9.85 -6.72
C LYS A 255 -11.68 8.43 -7.10
N GLY A 256 -12.96 8.20 -7.32
CA GLY A 256 -13.51 6.88 -7.68
C GLY A 256 -14.03 6.04 -6.50
N ILE A 257 -13.63 6.32 -5.25
CA ILE A 257 -14.13 5.60 -4.06
C ILE A 257 -15.66 5.74 -3.89
N LYS A 258 -16.25 6.78 -4.48
CA LYS A 258 -17.70 7.03 -4.52
C LYS A 258 -18.50 5.81 -4.99
N TYR A 259 -17.98 5.02 -5.93
CA TYR A 259 -18.67 3.82 -6.43
C TYR A 259 -18.84 2.74 -5.36
N LEU A 260 -17.97 2.72 -4.34
CA LEU A 260 -18.07 1.84 -3.19
C LEU A 260 -18.92 2.45 -2.06
N VAL A 261 -18.92 3.77 -1.92
CA VAL A 261 -19.55 4.49 -0.80
C VAL A 261 -21.04 4.73 -1.03
N VAL A 262 -21.46 5.05 -2.25
CA VAL A 262 -22.87 5.32 -2.59
C VAL A 262 -23.82 4.18 -2.16
N PRO A 263 -23.58 2.89 -2.51
CA PRO A 263 -24.46 1.81 -2.06
C PRO A 263 -24.53 1.72 -0.53
N LEU A 264 -23.40 1.92 0.16
CA LEU A 264 -23.35 1.94 1.62
C LEU A 264 -24.21 3.06 2.21
N VAL A 265 -24.12 4.28 1.68
CA VAL A 265 -24.90 5.44 2.16
C VAL A 265 -26.40 5.23 1.95
N ILE A 266 -26.81 4.71 0.80
CA ILE A 266 -28.21 4.39 0.51
C ILE A 266 -28.75 3.39 1.54
N LEU A 267 -28.02 2.31 1.80
CA LEU A 267 -28.41 1.30 2.79
C LEU A 267 -28.40 1.82 4.21
N ALA A 268 -27.42 2.65 4.58
CA ALA A 268 -27.36 3.28 5.89
C ALA A 268 -28.61 4.17 6.10
N GLY A 269 -28.98 4.99 5.11
CA GLY A 269 -30.19 5.80 5.16
C GLY A 269 -31.46 4.96 5.30
N ALA A 270 -31.58 3.88 4.53
CA ALA A 270 -32.68 2.94 4.62
C ALA A 270 -32.77 2.25 5.99
N PHE A 271 -31.64 1.82 6.51
CA PHE A 271 -31.51 1.17 7.82
C PHE A 271 -31.92 2.12 8.94
N LEU A 272 -31.46 3.37 8.90
CA LEU A 272 -31.85 4.40 9.87
C LEU A 272 -33.34 4.76 9.76
N PHE A 273 -33.88 4.82 8.55
CA PHE A 273 -35.32 5.08 8.32
C PHE A 273 -36.20 3.96 8.88
N LYS A 274 -35.85 2.69 8.63
CA LYS A 274 -36.58 1.53 9.15
C LYS A 274 -36.54 1.45 10.67
N ASN A 275 -35.39 1.77 11.28
CA ASN A 275 -35.13 1.58 12.71
C ASN A 275 -35.25 2.86 13.54
N ARG A 276 -36.10 3.82 13.13
CA ARG A 276 -36.34 5.09 13.83
C ARG A 276 -36.80 4.90 15.29
N ALA A 277 -37.43 3.77 15.61
CA ALA A 277 -37.81 3.45 16.99
C ALA A 277 -36.60 3.06 17.84
N LYS A 278 -36.29 3.87 18.86
CA LYS A 278 -35.15 3.70 19.79
C LYS A 278 -35.04 2.28 20.36
N LEU A 279 -36.16 1.62 20.68
CA LEU A 279 -36.18 0.27 21.24
C LEU A 279 -35.74 -0.81 20.24
N ALA A 280 -36.12 -0.68 18.96
CA ALA A 280 -35.75 -1.62 17.90
C ALA A 280 -34.27 -1.46 17.54
N PHE A 281 -33.79 -0.22 17.43
CA PHE A 281 -32.39 0.10 17.20
C PHE A 281 -31.47 -0.46 18.30
N LEU A 282 -31.85 -0.29 19.58
CA LEU A 282 -31.10 -0.82 20.71
C LEU A 282 -31.09 -2.35 20.79
N LYS A 283 -32.14 -3.04 20.30
CA LYS A 283 -32.16 -4.51 20.22
C LYS A 283 -31.21 -5.04 19.14
N ILE A 284 -31.12 -4.38 17.99
CA ILE A 284 -30.19 -4.74 16.89
C ILE A 284 -28.74 -4.60 17.35
N LEU A 285 -28.43 -3.48 18.01
CA LEU A 285 -27.13 -3.25 18.63
C LEU A 285 -26.80 -4.22 19.76
N LYS A 286 -27.72 -5.07 20.25
CA LYS A 286 -27.44 -6.07 21.28
C LYS A 286 -27.09 -7.45 20.72
N ILE A 287 -27.64 -7.85 19.58
CA ILE A 287 -27.43 -9.18 18.98
C ILE A 287 -26.07 -9.27 18.28
N ASP A 288 -25.66 -8.21 17.60
CA ASP A 288 -24.37 -8.10 16.89
C ASP A 288 -23.43 -7.05 17.52
N SER A 289 -23.68 -6.68 18.79
CA SER A 289 -23.08 -5.54 19.50
C SER A 289 -21.57 -5.43 19.29
N TYR A 290 -20.88 -6.53 19.56
CA TYR A 290 -19.44 -6.69 19.48
C TYR A 290 -18.90 -6.38 18.08
N PHE A 291 -19.62 -6.78 17.04
CA PHE A 291 -19.15 -6.59 15.67
C PHE A 291 -19.34 -5.15 15.19
N TRP A 292 -20.43 -4.48 15.60
CA TRP A 292 -20.60 -3.04 15.35
C TRP A 292 -19.49 -2.22 15.99
N PHE A 293 -19.11 -2.54 17.23
CA PHE A 293 -18.06 -1.81 17.95
C PHE A 293 -16.68 -1.97 17.29
N ILE A 294 -16.30 -3.19 16.90
CA ILE A 294 -15.02 -3.36 16.19
C ILE A 294 -15.02 -2.67 14.83
N LEU A 295 -16.10 -2.77 14.05
CA LEU A 295 -16.15 -2.10 12.74
C LEU A 295 -16.09 -0.57 12.87
N LEU A 296 -16.77 -0.02 13.87
CA LEU A 296 -16.71 1.40 14.18
C LEU A 296 -15.30 1.79 14.63
N GLY A 297 -14.71 1.03 15.57
CA GLY A 297 -13.35 1.26 16.04
C GLY A 297 -12.31 1.19 14.92
N TYR A 298 -12.43 0.19 14.03
CA TYR A 298 -11.60 0.06 12.84
C TYR A 298 -11.78 1.25 11.90
N SER A 299 -13.02 1.66 11.62
CA SER A 299 -13.31 2.80 10.74
C SER A 299 -12.75 4.12 11.29
N VAL A 300 -12.89 4.34 12.60
CA VAL A 300 -12.28 5.50 13.30
C VAL A 300 -10.76 5.43 13.21
N ALA A 301 -10.16 4.24 13.37
CA ALA A 301 -8.71 4.06 13.23
C ALA A 301 -8.22 4.29 11.80
N VAL A 302 -9.01 3.96 10.76
CA VAL A 302 -8.71 4.30 9.36
C VAL A 302 -8.67 5.81 9.18
N ILE A 303 -9.68 6.54 9.67
CA ILE A 303 -9.73 8.01 9.63
C ILE A 303 -8.52 8.60 10.37
N ALA A 304 -8.23 8.12 11.58
CA ALA A 304 -7.10 8.58 12.38
C ALA A 304 -5.76 8.34 11.66
N THR A 305 -5.60 7.20 11.00
CA THR A 305 -4.42 6.86 10.20
C THR A 305 -4.25 7.84 9.04
N LEU A 306 -5.31 8.07 8.26
CA LEU A 306 -5.29 9.03 7.14
C LEU A 306 -4.93 10.44 7.61
N ILE A 307 -5.56 10.93 8.69
CA ILE A 307 -5.27 12.26 9.26
C ILE A 307 -3.83 12.34 9.78
N ARG A 308 -3.33 11.27 10.40
CA ARG A 308 -1.95 11.20 10.89
C ARG A 308 -0.95 11.31 9.75
N THR A 309 -1.21 10.65 8.61
CA THR A 309 -0.35 10.71 7.41
C THR A 309 -0.40 12.05 6.70
N GLY A 310 -1.60 12.65 6.56
CA GLY A 310 -1.78 13.99 6.00
C GLY A 310 -1.61 14.13 4.48
N SER A 311 -1.01 13.16 3.77
CA SER A 311 -0.86 13.21 2.31
C SER A 311 -2.13 12.84 1.55
N PHE A 312 -3.03 12.06 2.16
CA PHE A 312 -4.34 11.67 1.62
C PHE A 312 -4.29 11.12 0.18
N TYR A 313 -3.22 10.41 -0.21
CA TYR A 313 -3.19 9.69 -1.49
C TYR A 313 -4.39 8.76 -1.62
N ALA A 314 -4.94 8.67 -2.83
CA ALA A 314 -6.21 7.99 -3.05
C ALA A 314 -6.15 6.50 -2.66
N HIS A 315 -4.99 5.84 -2.84
CA HIS A 315 -4.75 4.46 -2.47
C HIS A 315 -4.88 4.20 -0.96
N HIS A 316 -4.68 5.20 -0.09
CA HIS A 316 -4.90 5.04 1.35
C HIS A 316 -6.37 4.80 1.71
N PHE A 317 -7.32 5.25 0.88
CA PHE A 317 -8.74 5.01 1.13
C PHE A 317 -9.14 3.54 0.92
N THR A 318 -8.26 2.69 0.37
CA THR A 318 -8.51 1.24 0.23
C THR A 318 -8.71 0.55 1.59
N TYR A 319 -8.18 1.10 2.69
CA TYR A 319 -8.46 0.60 4.03
C TYR A 319 -9.94 0.64 4.41
N PHE A 320 -10.75 1.50 3.78
CA PHE A 320 -12.20 1.54 3.99
C PHE A 320 -12.95 0.40 3.28
N MET A 321 -12.32 -0.31 2.35
CA MET A 321 -13.00 -1.38 1.61
C MET A 321 -13.52 -2.48 2.54
N LEU A 322 -12.72 -2.87 3.53
CA LEU A 322 -13.09 -3.83 4.56
C LEU A 322 -14.34 -3.40 5.36
N PRO A 323 -14.35 -2.27 6.09
CA PRO A 323 -15.53 -1.87 6.85
C PRO A 323 -16.74 -1.58 5.95
N PHE A 324 -16.56 -1.04 4.75
CA PHE A 324 -17.68 -0.79 3.84
C PHE A 324 -18.39 -2.07 3.39
N CYS A 325 -17.65 -3.13 3.05
CA CYS A 325 -18.25 -4.43 2.73
C CYS A 325 -19.01 -5.01 3.93
N LEU A 326 -18.42 -4.91 5.12
CA LEU A 326 -19.01 -5.49 6.33
C LEU A 326 -20.25 -4.72 6.80
N PHE A 327 -20.23 -3.39 6.77
CA PHE A 327 -21.42 -2.58 7.02
C PHE A 327 -22.52 -2.82 5.99
N THR A 328 -22.17 -2.96 4.71
CA THR A 328 -23.14 -3.29 3.65
C THR A 328 -23.88 -4.58 3.98
N GLY A 329 -23.16 -5.63 4.41
CA GLY A 329 -23.76 -6.91 4.83
C GLY A 329 -24.64 -6.79 6.07
N LEU A 330 -24.20 -6.03 7.08
CA LEU A 330 -24.98 -5.77 8.28
C LEU A 330 -26.25 -4.97 8.01
N PHE A 331 -26.21 -3.96 7.15
CA PHE A 331 -27.43 -3.21 6.80
C PHE A 331 -28.38 -4.08 5.98
N LEU A 332 -27.88 -4.81 4.99
CA LEU A 332 -28.69 -5.70 4.17
C LEU A 332 -29.42 -6.77 4.97
N SER A 333 -28.76 -7.36 5.97
CA SER A 333 -29.37 -8.42 6.78
C SER A 333 -30.56 -7.92 7.60
N GLN A 334 -30.60 -6.61 7.88
CA GLN A 334 -31.66 -5.96 8.63
C GLN A 334 -32.72 -5.32 7.73
N LEU A 335 -32.54 -5.32 6.41
CA LEU A 335 -33.43 -4.69 5.43
C LEU A 335 -34.27 -5.75 4.68
N THR A 336 -35.37 -5.30 4.05
CA THR A 336 -36.24 -6.17 3.26
C THR A 336 -35.59 -6.58 1.93
N HIS A 337 -36.13 -7.62 1.28
CA HIS A 337 -35.58 -8.15 0.03
C HIS A 337 -35.40 -7.09 -1.08
N VAL A 338 -36.24 -6.06 -1.12
CA VAL A 338 -36.18 -4.99 -2.13
C VAL A 338 -34.80 -4.31 -2.17
N TRP A 339 -34.15 -4.16 -1.01
CA TRP A 339 -32.83 -3.53 -0.90
C TRP A 339 -31.70 -4.33 -1.53
N ARG A 340 -31.92 -5.63 -1.81
CA ARG A 340 -30.99 -6.45 -2.60
C ARG A 340 -30.88 -5.92 -4.03
N TRP A 341 -32.03 -5.58 -4.63
CA TRP A 341 -32.09 -4.99 -5.97
C TRP A 341 -31.50 -3.59 -6.00
N ALA A 342 -31.70 -2.79 -4.94
CA ALA A 342 -31.10 -1.45 -4.85
C ALA A 342 -29.57 -1.50 -4.89
N ILE A 343 -28.92 -2.49 -4.26
CA ILE A 343 -27.47 -2.63 -4.34
C ILE A 343 -27.03 -3.04 -5.73
N LEU A 344 -27.73 -4.01 -6.33
CA LEU A 344 -27.42 -4.44 -7.69
C LEU A 344 -27.57 -3.28 -8.68
N SER A 345 -28.61 -2.45 -8.53
CA SER A 345 -28.86 -1.31 -9.41
C SER A 345 -27.78 -0.25 -9.30
N THR A 346 -27.17 -0.05 -8.12
CA THR A 346 -26.02 0.89 -8.00
C THR A 346 -24.83 0.49 -8.87
N GLN A 347 -24.71 -0.79 -9.27
CA GLN A 347 -23.62 -1.25 -10.13
C GLN A 347 -23.84 -0.94 -11.61
N LEU A 348 -25.08 -0.60 -12.01
CA LEU A 348 -25.40 -0.18 -13.38
C LEU A 348 -24.61 1.07 -13.79
N ILE A 349 -24.06 1.83 -12.85
CA ILE A 349 -23.18 2.97 -13.14
C ILE A 349 -21.99 2.58 -14.00
N PHE A 350 -21.42 1.38 -13.83
CA PHE A 350 -20.31 0.92 -14.67
C PHE A 350 -20.74 0.61 -16.10
N ALA A 351 -21.99 0.14 -16.28
CA ALA A 351 -22.58 -0.02 -17.61
C ALA A 351 -22.86 1.35 -18.24
N VAL A 352 -23.41 2.31 -17.49
CA VAL A 352 -23.63 3.69 -17.96
C VAL A 352 -22.32 4.34 -18.42
N ILE A 353 -21.26 4.25 -17.62
CA ILE A 353 -19.93 4.76 -17.99
C ILE A 353 -19.41 4.08 -19.27
N SER A 354 -19.61 2.77 -19.39
CA SER A 354 -19.18 2.03 -20.60
C SER A 354 -19.97 2.47 -21.84
N VAL A 355 -21.27 2.68 -21.72
CA VAL A 355 -22.14 3.19 -22.80
C VAL A 355 -21.77 4.63 -23.16
N GLU A 356 -21.50 5.48 -22.17
CA GLU A 356 -21.03 6.85 -22.39
C GLU A 356 -19.74 6.87 -23.22
N HIS A 357 -18.78 6.01 -22.90
CA HIS A 357 -17.55 5.87 -23.69
C HIS A 357 -17.83 5.42 -25.14
N LEU A 358 -18.73 4.45 -25.33
CA LEU A 358 -19.13 4.00 -26.66
C LEU A 358 -19.80 5.10 -27.48
N VAL A 359 -20.74 5.85 -26.88
CA VAL A 359 -21.47 6.94 -27.56
C VAL A 359 -20.55 8.11 -27.89
N THR A 360 -19.58 8.41 -27.03
CA THR A 360 -18.60 9.49 -27.25
C THR A 360 -17.42 9.06 -28.12
N ASN A 361 -17.42 7.81 -28.62
CA ASN A 361 -16.30 7.21 -29.36
C ASN A 361 -14.95 7.36 -28.65
N SER A 362 -14.98 7.34 -27.32
CA SER A 362 -13.78 7.39 -26.48
C SER A 362 -13.41 5.98 -26.03
N SER A 363 -12.14 5.77 -25.68
CA SER A 363 -11.68 4.45 -25.23
C SER A 363 -12.38 4.07 -23.92
N ILE A 364 -13.05 2.90 -23.92
CA ILE A 364 -13.64 2.31 -22.70
C ILE A 364 -12.57 2.04 -21.64
N ASN A 365 -11.32 1.78 -22.06
CA ASN A 365 -10.22 1.53 -21.14
C ASN A 365 -9.13 2.60 -21.26
N LEU A 366 -8.73 3.15 -20.12
CA LEU A 366 -7.65 4.14 -20.02
C LEU A 366 -6.30 3.54 -20.43
N TYR A 367 -6.14 2.24 -20.19
CA TYR A 367 -4.91 1.50 -20.47
C TYR A 367 -5.01 0.85 -21.84
N GLU A 368 -4.26 1.38 -22.80
CA GLU A 368 -4.08 0.72 -24.09
C GLU A 368 -3.49 -0.68 -23.88
N THR A 369 -3.72 -1.63 -24.77
CA THR A 369 -3.17 -3.00 -24.69
C THR A 369 -2.43 -3.42 -25.95
N ALA A 370 -2.28 -2.47 -26.88
CA ALA A 370 -1.56 -2.66 -28.13
C ALA A 370 -0.07 -2.85 -27.83
N ARG A 371 0.39 -4.10 -27.92
CA ARG A 371 1.77 -4.52 -27.62
C ARG A 371 2.84 -3.65 -28.30
N SER A 372 2.59 -3.20 -29.53
CA SER A 372 3.53 -2.36 -30.31
C SER A 372 3.80 -0.98 -29.69
N LYS A 373 2.89 -0.46 -28.86
CA LYS A 373 3.03 0.82 -28.16
C LYS A 373 3.57 0.69 -26.73
N GLN A 374 3.45 -0.50 -26.12
CA GLN A 374 3.77 -0.73 -24.70
C GLN A 374 5.13 -1.37 -24.49
N GLN A 375 5.64 -2.08 -25.49
CA GLN A 375 6.87 -2.85 -25.38
C GLN A 375 8.11 -2.05 -25.80
N LYS A 376 8.23 -0.81 -25.34
CA LYS A 376 9.44 -0.01 -25.53
C LYS A 376 9.91 0.46 -24.17
N MET A 377 10.85 -0.30 -23.61
CA MET A 377 11.87 0.23 -22.70
C MET A 377 12.17 1.68 -23.07
N SER A 378 12.20 2.58 -22.10
CA SER A 378 12.36 4.02 -22.39
C SER A 378 13.63 4.29 -23.21
N PRO A 379 13.68 5.39 -24.00
CA PRO A 379 14.91 5.80 -24.67
C PRO A 379 16.12 5.89 -23.71
N VAL A 380 15.90 6.36 -22.49
CA VAL A 380 16.90 6.45 -21.43
C VAL A 380 17.36 5.06 -21.00
N ALA A 381 16.45 4.13 -20.67
CA ALA A 381 16.85 2.77 -20.30
C ALA A 381 17.58 2.02 -21.41
N ARG A 382 17.19 2.22 -22.68
CA ARG A 382 17.96 1.71 -23.84
C ARG A 382 19.38 2.26 -23.89
N ALA A 383 19.57 3.54 -23.57
CA ALA A 383 20.90 4.14 -23.54
C ALA A 383 21.73 3.67 -22.34
N ILE A 384 21.13 3.48 -21.16
CA ILE A 384 21.78 2.89 -19.99
C ILE A 384 22.38 1.52 -20.35
N LEU A 385 21.62 0.66 -21.03
CA LEU A 385 22.07 -0.68 -21.43
C LEU A 385 23.18 -0.72 -22.50
N LYS A 386 23.55 0.43 -23.08
CA LYS A 386 24.77 0.51 -23.91
C LYS A 386 26.05 0.48 -23.07
N TYR A 387 25.95 0.83 -21.78
CA TYR A 387 27.10 1.05 -20.88
C TYR A 387 27.11 0.13 -19.67
N ALA A 388 26.07 -0.67 -19.47
CA ALA A 388 25.98 -1.66 -18.41
C ALA A 388 25.00 -2.79 -18.78
N ASN A 389 25.06 -3.88 -18.03
CA ASN A 389 24.26 -5.08 -18.23
C ASN A 389 23.24 -5.27 -17.08
N PRO A 390 22.14 -6.00 -17.32
CA PRO A 390 21.27 -6.47 -16.26
C PRO A 390 22.06 -7.15 -15.14
N GLY A 391 21.67 -6.91 -13.88
CA GLY A 391 22.38 -7.40 -12.69
C GLY A 391 23.54 -6.53 -12.20
N GLU A 392 24.09 -5.62 -13.02
CA GLU A 392 25.06 -4.62 -12.55
C GLU A 392 24.35 -3.47 -11.83
N TYR A 393 24.99 -2.85 -10.84
CA TYR A 393 24.38 -1.75 -10.10
C TYR A 393 24.19 -0.50 -10.98
N LEU A 394 22.98 0.08 -10.90
CA LEU A 394 22.60 1.37 -11.43
C LEU A 394 22.39 2.34 -10.26
N VAL A 395 22.65 3.63 -10.44
CA VAL A 395 22.18 4.66 -9.52
C VAL A 395 21.49 5.78 -10.28
N VAL A 396 20.28 6.13 -9.84
CA VAL A 396 19.48 7.21 -10.38
C VAL A 396 19.35 8.31 -9.32
N TRP A 397 19.87 9.50 -9.61
CA TRP A 397 19.62 10.73 -8.88
C TRP A 397 18.34 11.38 -9.43
N GLY A 398 17.28 11.38 -8.63
CA GLY A 398 15.94 11.78 -9.05
C GLY A 398 14.86 10.89 -8.44
N TRP A 399 13.66 10.89 -9.01
CA TRP A 399 12.61 9.92 -8.68
C TRP A 399 12.13 9.21 -9.95
N GLU A 400 13.06 8.54 -10.63
CA GLU A 400 12.76 7.76 -11.84
C GLU A 400 13.19 6.30 -11.65
N CYS A 401 12.47 5.61 -10.76
CA CYS A 401 12.80 4.22 -10.39
C CYS A 401 12.46 3.21 -11.50
N ALA A 402 11.69 3.61 -12.52
CA ALA A 402 11.36 2.76 -13.65
C ALA A 402 12.61 2.26 -14.38
N TYR A 403 13.70 3.04 -14.42
CA TYR A 403 14.94 2.63 -15.07
C TYR A 403 15.54 1.36 -14.49
N TYR A 404 15.47 1.14 -13.17
CA TYR A 404 15.92 -0.12 -12.55
C TYR A 404 15.12 -1.31 -13.07
N VAL A 405 13.80 -1.15 -13.17
CA VAL A 405 12.88 -2.21 -13.62
C VAL A 405 13.08 -2.49 -15.11
N GLU A 406 13.14 -1.46 -15.95
CA GLU A 406 13.30 -1.63 -17.40
C GLU A 406 14.65 -2.27 -17.76
N THR A 407 15.73 -1.87 -17.09
CA THR A 407 17.08 -2.39 -17.32
C THR A 407 17.37 -3.69 -16.54
N GLN A 408 16.50 -4.07 -15.60
CA GLN A 408 16.72 -5.18 -14.65
C GLN A 408 18.05 -5.04 -13.90
N MET A 409 18.39 -3.80 -13.52
CA MET A 409 19.59 -3.47 -12.76
C MET A 409 19.22 -3.19 -11.30
N PRO A 410 19.90 -3.81 -10.31
CA PRO A 410 19.72 -3.48 -8.90
C PRO A 410 20.14 -2.03 -8.62
N GLN A 411 19.51 -1.41 -7.62
CA GLN A 411 19.87 -0.07 -7.17
C GLN A 411 21.20 -0.10 -6.38
N GLY A 412 22.08 0.85 -6.65
CA GLY A 412 23.38 0.98 -5.97
C GLY A 412 23.34 1.82 -4.70
N VAL A 413 22.16 2.25 -4.26
CA VAL A 413 21.94 3.10 -3.07
C VAL A 413 20.73 2.62 -2.28
N ASN A 414 20.72 2.83 -0.96
CA ASN A 414 19.62 2.35 -0.12
C ASN A 414 18.24 2.90 -0.52
N GLU A 415 18.12 4.20 -0.77
CA GLU A 415 16.90 4.80 -1.32
C GLU A 415 17.04 4.98 -2.83
N ASN A 416 16.15 4.34 -3.59
CA ASN A 416 16.14 4.40 -5.06
C ASN A 416 15.59 5.70 -5.65
N HIS A 417 15.09 6.60 -4.81
CA HIS A 417 14.85 8.00 -5.15
C HIS A 417 15.68 8.93 -4.27
N SER A 418 16.06 10.10 -4.77
CA SER A 418 16.95 11.03 -4.04
C SER A 418 16.22 12.10 -3.21
N VAL A 419 14.89 12.08 -3.12
CA VAL A 419 14.09 13.13 -2.43
C VAL A 419 14.60 13.47 -1.03
N ARG A 420 14.84 12.47 -0.17
CA ARG A 420 15.31 12.69 1.22
C ARG A 420 16.79 13.08 1.31
N SER A 421 17.56 12.80 0.27
CA SER A 421 18.96 13.26 0.15
C SER A 421 19.03 14.68 -0.40
N ALA A 422 18.08 15.05 -1.24
CA ALA A 422 18.11 16.27 -2.05
C ALA A 422 17.35 17.44 -1.41
N MET A 423 16.17 17.19 -0.85
CA MET A 423 15.27 18.24 -0.36
C MET A 423 15.52 18.58 1.12
N ALA A 424 15.27 19.84 1.49
CA ALA A 424 15.51 20.32 2.84
C ALA A 424 14.56 19.70 3.88
N HIS A 425 15.11 19.01 4.88
CA HIS A 425 14.41 18.53 6.07
C HIS A 425 15.41 18.16 7.19
N PRO A 426 14.97 17.91 8.44
CA PRO A 426 15.89 17.71 9.58
C PRO A 426 16.88 16.54 9.47
N PHE A 427 16.66 15.59 8.56
CA PHE A 427 17.53 14.42 8.37
C PHE A 427 18.26 14.41 7.03
N GLN A 428 18.11 15.46 6.22
CA GLN A 428 18.66 15.49 4.86
C GLN A 428 20.15 15.16 4.83
N ALA A 429 20.94 15.77 5.72
CA ALA A 429 22.38 15.53 5.79
C ALA A 429 22.73 14.06 6.14
N THR A 430 21.90 13.36 6.90
CA THR A 430 22.09 11.94 7.20
C THR A 430 21.80 11.09 5.97
N TYR A 431 20.68 11.33 5.29
CA TYR A 431 20.33 10.63 4.05
C TYR A 431 21.34 10.87 2.93
N TYR A 432 21.77 12.12 2.74
CA TYR A 432 22.77 12.48 1.75
C TYR A 432 24.12 11.80 2.00
N ARG A 433 24.61 11.77 3.26
CA ARG A 433 25.84 11.05 3.61
C ARG A 433 25.73 9.55 3.32
N ARG A 434 24.59 8.93 3.65
CA ARG A 434 24.32 7.52 3.35
C ARG A 434 24.32 7.25 1.85
N TYR A 435 23.63 8.08 1.07
CA TYR A 435 23.60 8.00 -0.39
C TYR A 435 25.02 8.02 -1.00
N VAL A 436 25.85 8.98 -0.57
CA VAL A 436 27.24 9.10 -1.07
C VAL A 436 28.13 7.94 -0.58
N SER A 437 27.89 7.40 0.62
CA SER A 437 28.58 6.20 1.11
C SER A 437 28.20 4.98 0.28
N ASP A 438 26.92 4.81 -0.05
CA ASP A 438 26.44 3.68 -0.82
C ASP A 438 26.99 3.67 -2.25
N ILE A 439 26.93 4.80 -2.96
CA ILE A 439 27.46 4.87 -4.33
C ILE A 439 28.97 4.55 -4.38
N LYS A 440 29.72 4.94 -3.34
CA LYS A 440 31.15 4.60 -3.19
C LYS A 440 31.35 3.10 -2.92
N ARG A 441 30.46 2.47 -2.17
CA ARG A 441 30.50 1.05 -1.80
C ARG A 441 30.12 0.16 -2.98
N THR A 442 29.02 0.48 -3.68
CA THR A 442 28.47 -0.35 -4.76
C THR A 442 29.14 -0.10 -6.10
N ARG A 443 29.77 1.07 -6.30
CA ARG A 443 30.46 1.47 -7.53
C ARG A 443 29.62 1.14 -8.77
N PRO A 444 28.42 1.74 -8.90
CA PRO A 444 27.51 1.40 -9.99
C PRO A 444 28.18 1.66 -11.34
N LYS A 445 27.86 0.83 -12.34
CA LYS A 445 28.43 0.97 -13.68
C LYS A 445 27.93 2.23 -14.38
N VAL A 446 26.69 2.61 -14.07
CA VAL A 446 26.03 3.79 -14.62
C VAL A 446 25.45 4.62 -13.49
N PHE A 447 25.72 5.91 -13.55
CA PHE A 447 25.05 6.93 -12.75
C PHE A 447 24.17 7.78 -13.69
N VAL A 448 22.93 8.01 -13.29
CA VAL A 448 21.94 8.77 -14.06
C VAL A 448 21.48 9.96 -13.25
N ASP A 449 21.63 11.16 -13.77
CA ASP A 449 20.98 12.35 -13.24
C ASP A 449 19.66 12.56 -13.98
N ALA A 450 18.57 12.14 -13.34
CA ALA A 450 17.20 12.14 -13.85
C ALA A 450 16.39 13.33 -13.30
N ILE A 451 17.05 14.43 -12.92
CA ILE A 451 16.40 15.67 -12.51
C ILE A 451 16.06 16.48 -13.76
N THR A 452 14.77 16.52 -14.11
CA THR A 452 14.18 17.25 -15.22
C THR A 452 13.03 18.13 -14.73
N ALA A 453 12.42 18.91 -15.62
CA ALA A 453 11.23 19.70 -15.28
C ALA A 453 10.00 18.83 -14.92
N GLN A 454 10.06 17.52 -15.17
CA GLN A 454 8.99 16.55 -14.94
C GLN A 454 9.22 15.69 -13.69
N THR A 455 10.40 15.76 -13.08
CA THR A 455 10.75 14.92 -11.93
C THR A 455 9.86 15.24 -10.72
N LEU A 456 9.24 14.19 -10.16
CA LEU A 456 8.35 14.32 -9.02
C LEU A 456 9.06 14.99 -7.83
N TRP A 457 8.48 16.09 -7.34
CA TRP A 457 8.95 16.95 -6.23
C TRP A 457 10.30 17.66 -6.42
N MET A 458 11.07 17.28 -7.44
CA MET A 458 12.40 17.83 -7.74
C MET A 458 12.44 18.35 -9.18
N ASN A 459 11.46 19.17 -9.55
CA ASN A 459 11.22 19.64 -10.92
C ASN A 459 12.09 20.86 -11.34
N ASP A 460 13.08 21.23 -10.54
CA ASP A 460 14.00 22.33 -10.82
C ASP A 460 15.43 21.79 -10.94
N PRO A 461 15.92 21.54 -12.17
CA PRO A 461 17.28 21.05 -12.40
C PRO A 461 18.37 21.99 -11.90
N ALA A 462 18.13 23.30 -11.91
CA ALA A 462 19.10 24.28 -11.42
C ALA A 462 19.26 24.21 -9.90
N LYS A 463 18.24 23.71 -9.18
CA LYS A 463 18.26 23.52 -7.73
C LYS A 463 18.65 22.11 -7.31
N TYR A 464 18.10 21.09 -7.95
CA TYR A 464 18.19 19.69 -7.50
C TYR A 464 19.12 18.81 -8.34
N GLY A 465 19.68 19.31 -9.44
CA GLY A 465 20.67 18.56 -10.22
C GLY A 465 21.88 18.16 -9.37
N HIS A 466 22.49 17.01 -9.67
CA HIS A 466 23.54 16.45 -8.81
C HIS A 466 24.77 17.38 -8.68
N GLN A 467 24.97 18.31 -9.62
CA GLN A 467 26.06 19.29 -9.60
C GLN A 467 25.96 20.24 -8.39
N ASN A 468 24.76 20.45 -7.85
CA ASN A 468 24.52 21.30 -6.68
C ASN A 468 24.86 20.63 -5.35
N TYR A 469 25.35 19.38 -5.38
CA TYR A 469 25.71 18.60 -4.22
C TYR A 469 27.23 18.33 -4.28
N PRO A 470 28.08 19.19 -3.66
CA PRO A 470 29.50 19.27 -3.99
C PRO A 470 30.28 17.95 -3.84
N GLU A 471 29.94 17.14 -2.83
CA GLU A 471 30.59 15.84 -2.64
C GLU A 471 30.22 14.84 -3.73
N LEU A 472 28.93 14.75 -4.07
CA LEU A 472 28.42 13.88 -5.14
C LEU A 472 28.97 14.35 -6.49
N ALA A 473 28.87 15.65 -6.80
CA ALA A 473 29.39 16.25 -8.02
C ALA A 473 30.88 15.93 -8.23
N ARG A 474 31.70 16.07 -7.17
CA ARG A 474 33.13 15.72 -7.22
C ARG A 474 33.33 14.22 -7.47
N TYR A 475 32.58 13.36 -6.79
CA TYR A 475 32.68 11.92 -6.95
C TYR A 475 32.32 11.48 -8.39
N ILE A 476 31.24 12.02 -8.95
CA ILE A 476 30.82 11.73 -10.32
C ILE A 476 31.87 12.23 -11.33
N ALA A 477 32.34 13.47 -11.21
CA ALA A 477 33.35 14.03 -12.11
C ALA A 477 34.68 13.24 -12.10
N GLN A 478 35.07 12.68 -10.95
CA GLN A 478 36.29 11.89 -10.82
C GLN A 478 36.15 10.51 -11.46
N ASN A 479 35.02 9.81 -11.23
CA ASN A 479 34.90 8.37 -11.53
C ASN A 479 34.06 8.05 -12.78
N TYR A 480 33.28 9.01 -13.29
CA TYR A 480 32.37 8.78 -14.41
C TYR A 480 32.57 9.80 -15.53
N GLU A 481 32.20 9.40 -16.74
CA GLU A 481 32.18 10.25 -17.93
C GLU A 481 30.75 10.39 -18.44
N LEU A 482 30.33 11.62 -18.77
CA LEU A 482 29.04 11.87 -19.41
C LEU A 482 29.05 11.26 -20.81
N LYS A 483 28.15 10.31 -21.07
CA LYS A 483 28.06 9.63 -22.37
C LYS A 483 26.94 10.17 -23.24
N GLU A 484 25.75 10.33 -22.66
CA GLU A 484 24.55 10.74 -23.40
C GLU A 484 23.66 11.67 -22.57
N VAL A 485 22.91 12.54 -23.24
CA VAL A 485 21.81 13.31 -22.66
C VAL A 485 20.57 13.04 -23.49
N ILE A 486 19.55 12.47 -22.87
CA ILE A 486 18.30 12.07 -23.53
C ILE A 486 17.14 12.67 -22.74
N GLU A 487 16.31 13.47 -23.39
CA GLU A 487 15.12 14.09 -22.75
C GLU A 487 15.47 14.88 -21.47
N GLY A 488 16.67 15.48 -21.43
CA GLY A 488 17.18 16.22 -20.27
C GLY A 488 17.82 15.34 -19.18
N VAL A 489 17.70 14.02 -19.27
CA VAL A 489 18.35 13.06 -18.38
C VAL A 489 19.81 12.86 -18.81
N LYS A 490 20.75 12.98 -17.87
CA LYS A 490 22.19 12.85 -18.13
C LYS A 490 22.67 11.47 -17.69
N ILE A 491 23.31 10.73 -18.60
CA ILE A 491 23.78 9.37 -18.38
C ILE A 491 25.30 9.36 -18.31
N TYR A 492 25.84 8.92 -17.18
CA TYR A 492 27.26 8.83 -16.91
C TYR A 492 27.69 7.37 -16.77
N ALA A 493 28.75 6.97 -17.46
CA ALA A 493 29.32 5.63 -17.34
C ALA A 493 30.65 5.66 -16.57
N TRP A 494 30.93 4.59 -15.81
CA TRP A 494 32.20 4.45 -15.09
C TRP A 494 33.41 4.51 -16.03
N LYS A 495 34.47 5.21 -15.63
CA LYS A 495 35.71 5.42 -16.43
C LYS A 495 36.62 4.20 -16.52
#